data_AF-G4TKT6-F1
#
_entry.id   AF-G4TKT6-F1
#
_cell.length_a   1.000
_cell.length_b   1.000
_cell.length_c   1.000
_cell.angle_alpha   90.00
_cell.angle_beta   90.00
_cell.angle_gamma   90.00
#
_symmetry.space_group_name_H-M   'P 1'
#
loop_
_entity.id
_entity.type
_entity.pdbx_description
1 polymer ?
#
loop_
_entity_poly.entity_id
_entity_poly.type
_entity_poly.pdbx_seq_one_letter_code
_entity_poly.pdbx_strand_id
1 'polypeptide(L)'
;MRAGFFAVLFASASILVSAAPFPSVGHQPPQPPHQVHQAQQPTPLDAHLALDAHHRQQAAHHIEQAQHHQNAYQTATENHNNEAAHTHQQQRDHHFQQATHHLDQASHHRAQAAALTNGQNVHHRSIDELN
;
A
#
# COMPACT_ATOMS: atom_id res chain seq x y z
N MET A 1 17.54 26.40 -5.18
CA MET A 1 18.27 25.26 -4.57
C MET A 1 17.35 24.58 -3.56
N ARG A 2 16.75 23.44 -3.91
CA ARG A 2 16.04 22.55 -2.97
C ARG A 2 16.57 21.15 -3.24
N ALA A 3 17.50 20.72 -2.39
CA ALA A 3 17.94 19.34 -2.35
C ALA A 3 17.15 18.67 -1.21
N GLY A 4 16.31 17.71 -1.56
CA GLY A 4 15.67 16.79 -0.63
C GLY A 4 15.91 15.39 -1.14
N PHE A 5 17.02 14.80 -0.73
CA PHE A 5 17.46 13.46 -1.09
C PHE A 5 16.50 12.41 -0.51
N PHE A 6 15.86 11.61 -1.38
CA PHE A 6 15.20 10.38 -0.99
C PHE A 6 16.24 9.25 -1.01
N ALA A 7 16.67 8.80 0.17
CA ALA A 7 17.48 7.61 0.30
C ALA A 7 16.58 6.36 0.21
N VAL A 8 16.54 5.74 -0.96
CA VAL A 8 15.96 4.41 -1.17
C VAL A 8 17.00 3.38 -0.73
N LEU A 9 16.81 2.74 0.43
CA LEU A 9 17.67 1.65 0.88
C LEU A 9 17.13 0.32 0.37
N PHE A 10 17.75 -0.18 -0.71
CA PHE A 10 17.68 -1.59 -1.11
C PHE A 10 18.46 -2.43 -0.09
N ALA A 11 17.77 -3.20 0.74
CA ALA A 11 18.40 -4.24 1.56
C ALA A 11 18.33 -5.57 0.80
N SER A 12 19.40 -5.88 0.07
CA SER A 12 19.64 -7.15 -0.60
C SER A 12 19.78 -8.29 0.43
N ALA A 13 19.00 -9.34 0.24
CA ALA A 13 19.03 -10.57 1.03
C ALA A 13 20.32 -11.36 0.77
N SER A 14 21.01 -11.73 1.86
CA SER A 14 22.06 -12.75 1.85
C SER A 14 21.78 -13.75 2.97
N ILE A 15 21.03 -14.82 2.66
CA ILE A 15 20.90 -15.99 3.52
C ILE A 15 21.96 -17.01 3.07
N LEU A 16 23.02 -17.18 3.85
CA LEU A 16 23.98 -18.29 3.74
C LEU A 16 24.35 -18.71 5.17
N VAL A 17 23.65 -19.70 5.72
CA VAL A 17 24.06 -21.11 5.87
C VAL A 17 24.86 -21.40 7.15
N SER A 18 24.16 -22.05 8.09
CA SER A 18 24.54 -23.24 8.89
C SER A 18 25.96 -23.38 9.44
N ALA A 19 26.10 -23.35 10.77
CA ALA A 19 26.80 -24.38 11.56
C ALA A 19 26.55 -24.18 13.07
N ALA A 20 25.91 -25.14 13.74
CA ALA A 20 26.10 -25.38 15.18
C ALA A 20 27.41 -26.19 15.37
N PRO A 21 28.18 -26.06 16.47
CA PRO A 21 27.75 -26.55 17.78
C PRO A 21 28.20 -25.73 19.02
N PHE A 22 27.52 -25.94 20.16
CA PHE A 22 27.94 -25.60 21.54
C PHE A 22 29.28 -26.31 21.92
N PRO A 23 30.00 -26.01 23.04
CA PRO A 23 29.66 -25.23 24.26
C PRO A 23 30.78 -24.29 24.79
N SER A 24 30.51 -23.47 25.82
CA SER A 24 31.39 -23.30 27.02
C SER A 24 30.81 -22.29 28.02
N VAL A 25 30.84 -22.70 29.28
CA VAL A 25 30.38 -22.00 30.47
C VAL A 25 31.36 -20.86 30.80
N GLY A 26 30.88 -19.63 30.97
CA GLY A 26 31.75 -18.49 31.26
C GLY A 26 31.00 -17.20 31.58
N HIS A 27 30.43 -17.14 32.79
CA HIS A 27 30.16 -15.93 33.58
C HIS A 27 30.14 -14.59 32.82
N GLN A 28 28.98 -14.21 32.31
CA GLN A 28 28.64 -12.81 32.06
C GLN A 28 27.34 -12.49 32.82
N PRO A 29 27.27 -11.35 33.53
CA PRO A 29 26.04 -10.93 34.20
C PRO A 29 24.93 -10.77 33.16
N PRO A 30 23.65 -11.04 33.52
CA PRO A 30 22.56 -10.96 32.57
C PRO A 30 22.45 -9.53 32.04
N GLN A 31 22.88 -9.32 30.80
CA GLN A 31 22.40 -8.17 30.06
C GLN A 31 20.87 -8.30 30.00
N PRO A 32 20.11 -7.23 30.30
CA PRO A 32 18.66 -7.28 30.15
C PRO A 32 18.35 -7.76 28.73
N PRO A 33 17.43 -8.72 28.56
CA PRO A 33 17.11 -9.24 27.25
C PRO A 33 16.79 -8.03 26.38
N HIS A 34 17.51 -7.93 25.26
CA HIS A 34 17.19 -7.05 24.17
C HIS A 34 15.67 -6.99 24.07
N GLN A 35 15.10 -5.81 24.28
CA GLN A 35 13.74 -5.51 23.87
C GLN A 35 13.69 -5.79 22.38
N VAL A 36 13.40 -7.04 22.04
CA VAL A 36 12.99 -7.45 20.72
C VAL A 36 11.74 -6.62 20.54
N HIS A 37 11.86 -5.53 19.79
CA HIS A 37 10.71 -4.87 19.21
C HIS A 37 10.07 -5.96 18.36
N GLN A 38 9.15 -6.73 18.94
CA GLN A 38 8.24 -7.55 18.18
C GLN A 38 7.42 -6.52 17.40
N ALA A 39 7.89 -6.20 16.20
CA ALA A 39 7.10 -5.49 15.23
C ALA A 39 5.88 -6.39 15.01
N GLN A 40 4.78 -6.05 15.66
CA GLN A 40 3.52 -6.74 15.51
C GLN A 40 3.25 -6.79 14.00
N GLN A 41 3.28 -7.99 13.43
CA GLN A 41 2.92 -8.17 12.02
C GLN A 41 1.48 -7.65 11.88
N PRO A 42 1.19 -6.79 10.88
CA PRO A 42 -0.16 -6.26 10.70
C PRO A 42 -1.14 -7.42 10.52
N THR A 43 -2.31 -7.32 11.12
CA THR A 43 -3.33 -8.35 10.93
C THR A 43 -3.79 -8.36 9.48
N PRO A 44 -4.36 -9.47 8.97
CA PRO A 44 -4.95 -9.48 7.63
C PRO A 44 -6.00 -8.39 7.41
N LEU A 45 -6.75 -8.03 8.46
CA LEU A 45 -7.69 -6.92 8.43
C LEU A 45 -6.97 -5.58 8.20
N ASP A 46 -5.93 -5.30 8.99
CA ASP A 46 -5.14 -4.06 8.86
C ASP A 46 -4.49 -3.95 7.48
N ALA A 47 -4.02 -5.08 6.93
CA ALA A 47 -3.42 -5.13 5.59
C ALA A 47 -4.44 -4.73 4.51
N HIS A 48 -5.66 -5.25 4.54
CA HIS A 48 -6.69 -4.88 3.56
C HIS A 48 -7.15 -3.42 3.71
N LEU A 49 -7.25 -2.91 4.93
CA LEU A 49 -7.59 -1.49 5.15
C LEU A 49 -6.48 -0.56 4.66
N ALA A 50 -5.21 -0.94 4.86
CA ALA A 50 -4.06 -0.19 4.33
C ALA A 50 -4.05 -0.20 2.80
N LEU A 51 -4.38 -1.33 2.16
CA LEU A 51 -4.47 -1.43 0.69
C LEU A 51 -5.64 -0.61 0.12
N ASP A 52 -6.82 -0.61 0.76
CA ASP A 52 -7.93 0.28 0.36
C ASP A 52 -7.52 1.76 0.41
N ALA A 53 -6.89 2.18 1.50
CA ALA A 53 -6.40 3.56 1.64
C ALA A 53 -5.34 3.90 0.59
N HIS A 54 -4.40 2.98 0.34
CA HIS A 54 -3.35 3.17 -0.66
C HIS A 54 -3.93 3.37 -2.07
N HIS A 55 -4.86 2.51 -2.48
CA HIS A 55 -5.48 2.64 -3.81
C HIS A 55 -6.37 3.87 -3.92
N ARG A 56 -7.07 4.29 -2.85
CA ARG A 56 -7.77 5.59 -2.84
C ARG A 56 -6.82 6.77 -3.04
N GLN A 57 -5.64 6.72 -2.42
CA GLN A 57 -4.61 7.74 -2.62
C GLN A 57 -4.09 7.74 -4.06
N GLN A 58 -3.84 6.57 -4.65
CA GLN A 58 -3.43 6.45 -6.05
C GLN A 58 -4.52 6.97 -6.99
N ALA A 59 -5.79 6.65 -6.74
CA ALA A 59 -6.92 7.18 -7.51
C ALA A 59 -6.98 8.70 -7.45
N ALA A 60 -6.81 9.29 -6.25
CA ALA A 60 -6.75 10.74 -6.08
C ALA A 60 -5.61 11.37 -6.89
N HIS A 61 -4.42 10.78 -6.85
CA HIS A 61 -3.29 11.23 -7.65
C HIS A 61 -3.59 11.22 -9.15
N HIS A 62 -4.20 10.16 -9.67
CA HIS A 62 -4.57 10.09 -11.08
C HIS A 62 -5.68 11.07 -11.45
N ILE A 63 -6.64 11.34 -10.56
CA ILE A 63 -7.64 12.39 -10.77
C ILE A 63 -6.95 13.77 -10.89
N GLU A 64 -5.97 14.06 -10.04
CA GLU A 64 -5.18 15.30 -10.14
C GLU A 64 -4.42 15.39 -11.47
N GLN A 65 -3.80 14.30 -11.93
CA GLN A 65 -3.13 14.27 -13.24
C GLN A 65 -4.11 14.46 -14.39
N ALA A 66 -5.30 13.83 -14.32
CA ALA A 66 -6.34 14.01 -15.32
C ALA A 66 -6.81 15.49 -15.37
N GLN A 67 -6.97 16.14 -14.22
CA GLN A 67 -7.30 17.57 -14.16
C GLN A 67 -6.20 18.44 -14.74
N HIS A 68 -4.92 18.11 -14.47
CA HIS A 68 -3.80 18.83 -15.08
C HIS A 68 -3.85 18.74 -16.61
N HIS A 69 -4.06 17.55 -17.17
CA HIS A 69 -4.19 17.36 -18.61
C HIS A 69 -5.46 17.99 -19.18
N GLN A 70 -6.56 18.04 -18.42
CA GLN A 70 -7.77 18.76 -18.82
C GLN A 70 -7.49 20.25 -19.01
N ASN A 71 -6.75 20.87 -18.09
CA ASN A 71 -6.37 22.28 -18.20
C ASN A 71 -5.43 22.50 -19.41
N ALA A 72 -4.44 21.62 -19.59
CA ALA A 72 -3.53 21.70 -20.74
C ALA A 72 -4.24 21.49 -22.09
N TYR A 73 -5.25 20.61 -22.14
CA TYR A 73 -6.13 20.42 -23.29
C TYR A 73 -6.89 21.71 -23.64
N GLN A 74 -7.46 22.39 -22.64
CA GLN A 74 -8.18 23.65 -22.84
C GLN A 74 -7.24 24.71 -23.40
N THR A 75 -6.08 24.91 -22.79
CA THR A 75 -5.06 25.85 -23.29
C THR A 75 -4.61 25.53 -24.70
N ALA A 76 -4.40 24.25 -25.04
CA ALA A 76 -4.02 23.84 -26.39
C ALA A 76 -5.13 24.11 -27.41
N THR A 77 -6.40 23.89 -27.02
CA THR A 77 -7.57 24.17 -27.86
C THR A 77 -7.73 25.67 -28.11
N GLU A 78 -7.58 26.50 -27.07
CA GLU A 78 -7.60 27.97 -27.16
C GLU A 78 -6.50 28.50 -28.07
N ASN A 79 -5.33 27.86 -28.05
CA ASN A 79 -4.21 28.19 -28.93
C ASN A 79 -4.30 27.56 -30.34
N HIS A 80 -5.41 26.89 -30.67
CA HIS A 80 -5.62 26.17 -31.92
C HIS A 80 -4.55 25.10 -32.23
N ASN A 81 -3.86 24.59 -31.21
CA ASN A 81 -2.88 23.52 -31.33
C ASN A 81 -3.58 22.16 -31.19
N ASN A 82 -4.12 21.67 -32.31
CA ASN A 82 -4.93 20.44 -32.35
C ASN A 82 -4.14 19.17 -31.96
N GLU A 83 -2.86 19.10 -32.30
CA GLU A 83 -2.01 17.95 -31.97
C GLU A 83 -1.77 17.84 -30.45
N ALA A 84 -1.42 18.98 -29.83
CA ALA A 84 -1.27 19.04 -28.38
C ALA A 84 -2.59 18.78 -27.65
N ALA A 85 -3.70 19.33 -28.14
CA ALA A 85 -5.02 19.08 -27.59
C ALA A 85 -5.36 17.57 -27.66
N HIS A 86 -5.16 16.92 -28.80
CA HIS A 86 -5.41 15.49 -28.92
C HIS A 86 -4.56 14.66 -27.94
N THR A 87 -3.28 15.01 -27.80
CA THR A 87 -2.37 14.33 -26.86
C THR A 87 -2.84 14.49 -25.41
N HIS A 88 -3.17 15.70 -24.98
CA HIS A 88 -3.65 15.93 -23.62
C HIS A 88 -5.02 15.30 -23.34
N GLN A 89 -5.89 15.22 -24.34
CA GLN A 89 -7.14 14.47 -24.22
C GLN A 89 -6.88 12.99 -23.96
N GLN A 90 -5.99 12.35 -24.73
CA GLN A 90 -5.63 10.94 -24.52
C GLN A 90 -5.02 10.69 -23.13
N GLN A 91 -4.12 11.57 -22.67
CA GLN A 91 -3.50 11.45 -21.35
C GLN A 91 -4.51 11.64 -20.20
N ARG A 92 -5.43 12.60 -20.34
CA ARG A 92 -6.54 12.78 -19.41
C ARG A 92 -7.38 11.51 -19.31
N ASP A 93 -7.77 10.95 -20.44
CA ASP A 93 -8.63 9.76 -20.49
C ASP A 93 -7.90 8.54 -19.90
N HIS A 94 -6.60 8.40 -20.17
CA HIS A 94 -5.75 7.38 -19.56
C HIS A 94 -5.73 7.48 -18.03
N HIS A 95 -5.53 8.68 -17.47
CA HIS A 95 -5.52 8.86 -16.03
C HIS A 95 -6.89 8.67 -15.38
N PHE A 96 -7.98 9.03 -16.06
CA PHE A 96 -9.32 8.68 -15.57
C PHE A 96 -9.51 7.16 -15.50
N GLN A 97 -9.07 6.41 -16.51
CA GLN A 97 -9.14 4.94 -16.49
C GLN A 97 -8.31 4.35 -15.34
N GLN A 98 -7.11 4.88 -15.09
CA GLN A 98 -6.28 4.44 -13.95
C GLN A 98 -6.93 4.79 -12.60
N ALA A 99 -7.52 5.97 -12.47
CA ALA A 99 -8.24 6.34 -11.25
C ALA A 99 -9.41 5.38 -10.98
N THR A 100 -10.21 5.05 -12.00
CA THR A 100 -11.30 4.07 -11.88
C THR A 100 -10.76 2.71 -11.47
N HIS A 101 -9.69 2.23 -12.12
CA HIS A 101 -9.07 0.95 -11.78
C HIS A 101 -8.66 0.87 -10.29
N HIS A 102 -8.05 1.93 -9.77
CA HIS A 102 -7.67 1.98 -8.35
C HIS A 102 -8.87 2.09 -7.42
N LEU A 103 -9.95 2.77 -7.80
CA LEU A 103 -11.18 2.79 -7.01
C LEU A 103 -11.85 1.41 -6.94
N ASP A 104 -11.77 0.63 -8.03
CA ASP A 104 -12.25 -0.75 -8.05
C ASP A 104 -11.41 -1.65 -7.12
N GLN A 105 -10.08 -1.52 -7.16
CA GLN A 105 -9.18 -2.23 -6.25
C GLN A 105 -9.39 -1.84 -4.78
N ALA A 106 -9.59 -0.55 -4.50
CA ALA A 106 -9.92 -0.08 -3.16
C ALA A 106 -11.22 -0.72 -2.65
N SER A 107 -12.27 -0.69 -3.48
CA SER A 107 -13.56 -1.31 -3.17
C SER A 107 -13.43 -2.82 -2.93
N HIS A 108 -12.59 -3.51 -3.71
CA HIS A 108 -12.29 -4.92 -3.51
C HIS A 108 -11.67 -5.21 -2.14
N HIS A 109 -10.64 -4.47 -1.75
CA HIS A 109 -10.01 -4.65 -0.44
C HIS A 109 -10.90 -4.22 0.72
N ARG A 110 -11.72 -3.18 0.54
CA ARG A 110 -12.74 -2.79 1.51
C ARG A 110 -13.75 -3.92 1.75
N ALA A 111 -14.18 -4.60 0.68
CA ALA A 111 -15.07 -5.75 0.77
C ALA A 111 -14.41 -6.94 1.48
N GLN A 112 -13.13 -7.22 1.20
CA GLN A 112 -12.36 -8.27 1.88
C GLN A 112 -12.20 -7.98 3.37
N ALA A 113 -11.89 -6.75 3.76
CA ALA A 113 -11.83 -6.32 5.15
C ALA A 113 -13.17 -6.55 5.86
N ALA A 114 -14.29 -6.16 5.24
CA ALA A 114 -15.62 -6.38 5.79
C ALA A 114 -15.95 -7.88 5.96
N ALA A 115 -15.53 -8.72 5.01
CA ALA A 115 -15.71 -10.16 5.08
C ALA A 115 -14.94 -10.79 6.26
N LEU A 116 -13.73 -10.32 6.55
CA LEU A 116 -12.96 -10.78 7.72
C LEU A 116 -13.66 -10.43 9.05
N THR A 117 -14.16 -9.20 9.17
CA THR A 117 -14.92 -8.78 10.35
C THR A 117 -16.21 -9.59 10.51
N ASN A 118 -16.93 -9.86 9.42
CA ASN A 118 -18.18 -10.63 9.47
C ASN A 118 -17.94 -12.13 9.70
N GLY A 119 -16.87 -12.71 9.15
CA GLY A 119 -16.49 -14.11 9.36
C GLY A 119 -16.05 -14.41 10.80
N GLN A 120 -15.40 -13.45 11.46
CA GLN A 120 -15.08 -13.54 12.89
C GLN A 120 -16.34 -13.63 13.77
N ASN A 121 -17.42 -12.95 13.41
CA ASN A 121 -18.69 -13.02 14.14
C ASN A 121 -19.42 -14.37 14.01
N VAL A 122 -19.13 -15.15 12.96
CA VAL A 122 -19.76 -16.47 12.75
C VAL A 122 -19.04 -17.58 13.53
N HIS A 123 -17.72 -17.49 13.66
CA HIS A 123 -16.91 -18.50 14.37
C HIS A 123 -16.82 -18.30 15.89
N HIS A 124 -17.34 -17.19 16.44
CA HIS A 124 -17.30 -16.91 17.87
C HIS A 124 -18.51 -17.40 18.68
N ARG A 125 -19.54 -18.01 18.07
CA ARG A 125 -20.54 -18.76 18.86
C ARG A 125 -19.91 -20.10 19.25
N SER A 126 -19.50 -20.23 20.50
CA SER A 126 -19.12 -21.54 21.04
C SER A 126 -20.32 -22.47 20.99
N ILE A 127 -20.07 -23.77 20.77
CA ILE A 127 -21.10 -24.83 20.82
C ILE A 127 -21.79 -24.83 22.21
N ASP A 128 -21.14 -24.28 23.23
CA ASP A 128 -21.68 -24.14 24.58
C ASP A 128 -22.83 -23.13 24.71
N GLU A 129 -23.03 -22.21 23.75
CA GLU A 129 -24.17 -21.26 23.75
C GLU A 129 -25.41 -21.77 22.97
N LEU A 130 -25.38 -23.00 22.47
CA LEU A 130 -26.46 -23.63 21.71
C LEU A 130 -27.23 -24.73 22.50
N ASN A 131 -27.02 -24.84 23.81
CA ASN A 131 -27.75 -25.75 24.70
C ASN A 131 -28.71 -25.01 25.65
#